data_AF-A0AAV4EFG5-F1
#
_entry.id   AF-A0AAV4EFG5-F1
#
_cell.length_a   1.000
_cell.length_b   1.000
_cell.length_c   1.000
_cell.angle_alpha   90.00
_cell.angle_beta   90.00
_cell.angle_gamma   90.00
#
_symmetry.space_group_name_H-M   'P 1'
#
loop_
_entity.id
_entity.type
_entity.pdbx_description
1 polymer ?
#
loop_
_entity_poly.entity_id
_entity_poly.type
_entity_poly.pdbx_seq_one_letter_code
_entity_poly.pdbx_strand_id
1 'polypeptide(L)'
;MFRTILCLGSMMLLSTINCYPNFRNFIPNGFNVPDPCDPSSIWPGVGHENKAGGGVRNMFGKHFKMNGYQWTTALCKMDSDKDNKTNGEELGDPNCDWSVGENDKLIIGILSHPVVVAVVVVVVAVVVVVVVVVVVVVVVVVVVVKVVV
;
A
#
# COMPACT_ATOMS: atom_id res chain seq x y z
N MET A 1 30.21 -52.53 27.54
CA MET A 1 29.50 -51.96 26.37
C MET A 1 28.18 -51.36 26.83
N PHE A 2 27.80 -50.22 26.27
CA PHE A 2 26.52 -49.50 26.45
C PHE A 2 26.32 -48.75 27.78
N ARG A 3 26.64 -47.45 27.78
CA ARG A 3 25.84 -46.40 28.46
C ARG A 3 26.26 -44.95 28.19
N THR A 4 27.06 -44.70 27.16
CA THR A 4 27.39 -43.34 26.66
C THR A 4 26.37 -42.79 25.65
N ILE A 5 25.18 -43.39 25.54
CA ILE A 5 24.13 -42.98 24.59
C ILE A 5 23.03 -42.24 25.35
N LEU A 6 23.30 -41.04 25.86
CA LEU A 6 22.25 -40.19 26.41
C LEU A 6 22.59 -38.70 26.34
N CYS A 7 23.16 -38.21 25.23
CA CYS A 7 23.40 -36.76 25.08
C CYS A 7 23.35 -36.20 23.65
N LEU A 8 23.06 -36.99 22.62
CA LEU A 8 23.19 -36.56 21.22
C LEU A 8 21.87 -36.40 20.45
N GLY A 9 20.71 -36.44 21.15
CA GLY A 9 19.40 -36.52 20.50
C GLY A 9 18.61 -35.21 20.37
N SER A 10 19.16 -34.06 20.76
CA SER A 10 18.42 -32.78 20.71
C SER A 10 19.30 -31.64 20.21
N MET A 11 19.82 -31.78 18.98
CA MET A 11 20.27 -30.62 18.23
C MET A 11 19.01 -29.89 17.75
N MET A 12 18.66 -28.86 18.51
CA MET A 12 17.61 -27.90 18.21
C MET A 12 17.66 -27.52 16.74
N LEU A 13 16.55 -27.76 16.03
CA LEU A 13 16.26 -27.15 14.74
C LEU A 13 16.17 -25.63 14.98
N LEU A 14 17.31 -24.94 14.87
CA LEU A 14 17.38 -23.48 14.84
C LEU A 14 16.82 -23.03 13.48
N SER A 15 15.50 -22.97 13.39
CA SER A 15 14.81 -22.30 12.30
C SER A 15 15.28 -20.84 12.28
N THR A 16 15.96 -20.43 11.21
CA THR A 16 16.28 -19.02 11.00
C THR A 16 14.97 -18.25 10.80
N ILE A 17 14.50 -17.57 11.86
CA ILE A 17 13.38 -16.64 11.76
C ILE A 17 13.90 -15.41 11.03
N ASN A 18 13.51 -15.25 9.77
CA ASN A 18 13.76 -14.03 9.02
C ASN A 18 12.78 -12.95 9.52
N CYS A 19 13.20 -12.17 10.51
CA CYS A 19 12.48 -10.98 10.92
C CYS A 19 12.77 -9.87 9.90
N TYR A 20 11.74 -9.46 9.15
CA TYR A 20 11.86 -8.29 8.28
C TYR A 20 11.73 -7.01 9.14
N PRO A 21 12.54 -5.98 8.89
CA PRO A 21 12.39 -4.70 9.58
C PRO A 21 10.97 -4.16 9.41
N ASN A 22 10.33 -3.78 10.52
CA ASN A 22 8.98 -3.22 10.49
C ASN A 22 9.04 -1.72 10.21
N PHE A 23 9.20 -1.36 8.93
CA PHE A 23 9.38 0.01 8.50
C PHE A 23 8.18 0.93 8.75
N ARG A 24 7.01 0.37 9.06
CA ARG A 24 5.81 1.14 9.45
C ARG A 24 6.02 2.01 10.68
N ASN A 25 6.96 1.65 11.55
CA ASN A 25 7.30 2.46 12.73
C ASN A 25 8.14 3.71 12.39
N PHE A 26 8.64 3.83 11.17
CA PHE A 26 9.50 4.94 10.74
C PHE A 26 8.80 5.89 9.78
N ILE A 27 7.47 5.84 9.72
CA ILE A 27 6.63 6.73 8.92
C ILE A 27 5.41 7.11 9.75
N PRO A 28 4.84 8.31 9.58
CA PRO A 28 3.63 8.71 10.27
C PRO A 28 2.45 7.85 9.81
N ASN A 29 1.55 7.54 10.74
CA ASN A 29 0.34 6.74 10.49
C ASN A 29 0.59 5.40 9.78
N GLY A 30 1.78 4.81 9.89
CA GLY A 30 2.17 3.61 9.14
C GLY A 30 1.30 2.36 9.38
N PHE A 31 0.48 2.37 10.43
CA PHE A 31 -0.49 1.32 10.75
C PHE A 31 -1.93 1.65 10.35
N ASN A 32 -2.18 2.88 9.89
CA ASN A 32 -3.52 3.42 9.62
C ASN A 32 -3.67 3.89 8.16
N VAL A 33 -2.75 3.51 7.27
CA VAL A 33 -2.82 3.84 5.84
C VAL A 33 -3.97 3.05 5.20
N PRO A 34 -5.01 3.70 4.65
CA PRO A 34 -6.15 3.03 4.06
C PRO A 34 -5.77 2.34 2.74
N ASP A 35 -6.44 1.22 2.44
CA ASP A 35 -6.30 0.54 1.14
C ASP A 35 -6.91 1.40 0.02
N PRO A 36 -6.20 1.58 -1.11
CA PRO A 36 -6.70 2.43 -2.19
C PRO A 36 -7.99 1.92 -2.86
N CYS A 37 -8.22 0.61 -2.83
CA CYS A 37 -9.37 -0.05 -3.43
C CYS A 37 -10.52 -0.28 -2.44
N ASP A 38 -10.20 -0.29 -1.13
CA ASP A 38 -11.19 -0.46 -0.05
C ASP A 38 -10.81 0.41 1.16
N PRO A 39 -11.31 1.67 1.22
CA PRO A 39 -11.01 2.60 2.32
C PRO A 39 -11.45 2.11 3.70
N SER A 40 -12.27 1.06 3.78
CA SER A 40 -12.64 0.43 5.07
C SER A 40 -11.57 -0.52 5.61
N SER A 41 -10.54 -0.82 4.81
CA SER A 41 -9.44 -1.70 5.15
C SER A 41 -8.10 -0.96 5.15
N ILE A 42 -7.10 -1.53 5.83
CA ILE A 42 -5.76 -0.94 5.99
C ILE A 42 -4.76 -1.66 5.07
N TRP A 43 -3.80 -0.91 4.52
CA TRP A 43 -2.70 -1.42 3.71
C TRP A 43 -1.39 -1.48 4.52
N PRO A 44 -1.06 -2.62 5.16
CA PRO A 44 0.13 -2.70 6.01
C PRO A 44 1.45 -2.66 5.21
N GLY A 45 1.43 -3.03 3.93
CA GLY A 45 2.57 -2.99 3.03
C GLY A 45 2.80 -1.63 2.37
N VAL A 46 2.82 -0.52 3.14
CA VAL A 46 2.81 0.87 2.59
C VAL A 46 3.87 1.11 1.50
N GLY A 47 5.08 0.54 1.64
CA GLY A 47 6.17 0.65 0.66
C GLY A 47 6.22 -0.45 -0.41
N HIS A 48 5.18 -1.26 -0.54
CA HIS A 48 5.10 -2.42 -1.42
C HIS A 48 3.85 -2.41 -2.31
N GLU A 49 3.93 -3.09 -3.46
CA GLU A 49 2.77 -3.34 -4.33
C GLU A 49 1.85 -4.43 -3.77
N ASN A 50 2.39 -5.31 -2.92
CA ASN A 50 1.61 -6.30 -2.19
C ASN A 50 1.09 -5.69 -0.88
N LYS A 51 -0.23 -5.75 -0.65
CA LYS A 51 -0.88 -5.32 0.60
C LYS A 51 -0.26 -5.93 1.84
N ALA A 52 0.11 -7.21 1.80
CA ALA A 52 0.76 -7.89 2.92
C ALA A 52 2.21 -7.43 3.18
N GLY A 53 2.78 -6.60 2.31
CA GLY A 53 4.18 -6.22 2.29
C GLY A 53 5.06 -7.22 1.54
N GLY A 54 6.37 -6.93 1.51
CA GLY A 54 7.36 -7.77 0.83
C GLY A 54 7.28 -7.69 -0.70
N GLY A 55 8.18 -8.40 -1.38
CA GLY A 55 8.25 -8.39 -2.84
C GLY A 55 8.63 -7.03 -3.43
N VAL A 56 8.02 -6.68 -4.57
CA VAL A 56 8.30 -5.45 -5.32
C VAL A 56 7.91 -4.21 -4.49
N ARG A 57 8.80 -3.21 -4.50
CA ARG A 57 8.53 -1.91 -3.87
C ARG A 57 7.78 -1.00 -4.84
N ASN A 58 6.78 -0.31 -4.32
CA ASN A 58 6.13 0.79 -5.03
C ASN A 58 7.04 2.04 -5.06
N MET A 59 6.57 3.13 -5.66
CA MET A 59 7.37 4.35 -5.79
C MET A 59 7.74 4.96 -4.43
N PHE A 60 6.79 5.06 -3.50
CA PHE A 60 7.07 5.47 -2.13
C PHE A 60 8.18 4.64 -1.47
N GLY A 61 8.08 3.30 -1.53
CA GLY A 61 9.07 2.39 -0.98
C GLY A 61 10.45 2.53 -1.61
N LYS A 62 10.54 2.88 -2.90
CA LYS A 62 11.81 3.19 -3.57
C LYS A 62 12.40 4.51 -3.05
N HIS A 63 11.60 5.56 -2.90
CA HIS A 63 12.04 6.84 -2.35
C HIS A 63 12.40 6.74 -0.87
N PHE A 64 11.65 5.98 -0.09
CA PHE A 64 11.97 5.70 1.31
C PHE A 64 13.31 4.97 1.44
N LYS A 65 13.57 3.97 0.59
CA LYS A 65 14.89 3.33 0.49
C LYS A 65 15.99 4.33 0.11
N MET A 66 15.73 5.21 -0.86
CA MET A 66 16.70 6.22 -1.31
C MET A 66 17.04 7.24 -0.21
N ASN A 67 16.08 7.52 0.68
CA ASN A 67 16.27 8.33 1.88
C ASN A 67 16.82 7.52 3.08
N GLY A 68 17.39 6.33 2.84
CA GLY A 68 18.01 5.52 3.89
C GLY A 68 17.02 4.93 4.90
N TYR A 69 15.77 4.71 4.49
CA TYR A 69 14.68 4.20 5.34
C TYR A 69 14.34 5.13 6.51
N GLN A 70 14.41 6.44 6.27
CA GLN A 70 14.10 7.47 7.25
C GLN A 70 13.01 8.41 6.73
N TRP A 71 12.15 8.87 7.64
CA TRP A 71 11.20 9.95 7.39
C TRP A 71 11.94 11.29 7.38
N THR A 72 12.55 11.62 6.24
CA THR A 72 13.26 12.89 6.06
C THR A 72 12.28 13.96 5.59
N THR A 73 12.58 15.24 5.85
CA THR A 73 11.81 16.36 5.27
C THR A 73 11.77 16.30 3.74
N ALA A 74 12.84 15.80 3.10
CA ALA A 74 12.88 15.61 1.66
C ALA A 74 11.88 14.54 1.19
N LEU A 75 11.78 13.42 1.92
CA LEU A 75 10.78 12.40 1.63
C LEU A 75 9.36 12.91 1.92
N CYS A 76 9.14 13.55 3.07
CA CYS A 76 7.83 14.07 3.45
C CYS A 76 7.27 15.03 2.38
N LYS A 77 8.09 15.95 1.85
CA LYS A 77 7.69 16.93 0.82
C LYS A 77 7.65 16.37 -0.61
N MET A 78 8.06 15.11 -0.80
CA MET A 78 8.07 14.48 -2.12
C MET A 78 6.68 13.96 -2.45
N ASP A 79 6.24 14.18 -3.68
CA ASP A 79 5.08 13.53 -4.28
C ASP A 79 5.60 12.27 -5.02
N SER A 80 5.47 11.10 -4.38
CA SER A 80 6.12 9.87 -4.88
C SER A 80 5.39 9.24 -6.05
N ASP A 81 4.06 9.29 -6.05
CA ASP A 81 3.17 8.68 -7.04
C ASP A 81 2.57 9.70 -8.02
N LYS A 82 2.89 10.98 -7.87
CA LYS A 82 2.58 12.09 -8.80
C LYS A 82 1.09 12.39 -8.88
N ASP A 83 0.39 12.27 -7.77
CA ASP A 83 -1.03 12.62 -7.65
C ASP A 83 -1.25 14.09 -7.21
N ASN A 84 -0.17 14.86 -7.11
CA ASN A 84 -0.13 16.25 -6.65
C ASN A 84 -0.40 16.42 -5.15
N LYS A 85 -0.15 15.38 -4.36
CA LYS A 85 -0.02 15.43 -2.90
C LYS A 85 1.36 14.97 -2.48
N THR A 86 1.87 15.59 -1.42
CA THR A 86 3.11 15.18 -0.79
C THR A 86 2.88 13.97 0.09
N ASN A 87 3.89 13.10 0.24
CA ASN A 87 3.80 11.95 1.14
C ASN A 87 3.38 12.36 2.57
N GLY A 88 3.76 13.56 3.02
CA GLY A 88 3.33 14.14 4.29
C GLY A 88 1.84 14.43 4.36
N GLU A 89 1.25 15.05 3.34
CA GLU A 89 -0.20 15.25 3.27
C GLU A 89 -0.95 13.92 3.31
N GLU A 90 -0.42 12.89 2.64
CA GLU A 90 -1.04 11.58 2.56
C GLU A 90 -0.90 10.72 3.80
N LEU A 91 0.25 10.80 4.50
CA LEU A 91 0.53 10.02 5.69
C LEU A 91 0.25 10.79 7.00
N GLY A 92 -0.34 11.99 6.91
CA GLY A 92 -0.83 12.75 8.07
C GLY A 92 0.22 13.62 8.76
N ASP A 93 1.29 13.97 8.05
CA ASP A 93 2.34 14.91 8.45
C ASP A 93 2.53 16.03 7.39
N PRO A 94 1.52 16.87 7.13
CA PRO A 94 1.57 17.88 6.06
C PRO A 94 2.64 18.97 6.28
N ASN A 95 3.09 19.16 7.52
CA ASN A 95 4.11 20.16 7.86
C ASN A 95 5.53 19.56 7.92
N CYS A 96 5.67 18.25 7.80
CA CYS A 96 6.95 17.54 7.95
C CYS A 96 7.60 17.70 9.33
N ASP A 97 6.76 17.68 10.37
CA ASP A 97 7.15 17.85 11.77
C ASP A 97 7.21 16.52 12.53
N TRP A 98 6.63 15.45 11.98
CA TRP A 98 6.60 14.15 12.66
C TRP A 98 8.01 13.56 12.82
N SER A 99 8.26 12.98 13.99
CA SER A 99 9.50 12.27 14.28
C SER A 99 9.23 10.86 14.82
N VAL A 100 10.22 9.96 14.64
CA VAL A 100 10.08 8.55 15.00
C VAL A 100 9.74 8.39 16.49
N GLY A 101 8.62 7.72 16.77
CA GLY A 101 8.14 7.48 18.13
C GLY A 101 7.18 8.55 18.65
N GLU A 102 6.90 9.60 17.89
CA GLU A 102 5.78 10.49 18.19
C GLU A 102 4.43 9.79 17.96
N ASN A 103 3.44 10.19 18.76
CA ASN A 103 2.08 9.70 18.57
C ASN A 103 1.56 10.17 17.21
N ASP A 104 1.04 9.23 16.43
CA ASP A 104 0.36 9.51 15.19
C ASP A 104 -0.76 10.54 15.41
N LYS A 105 -0.67 11.67 14.73
CA LYS A 105 -1.83 12.55 14.60
C LYS A 105 -2.78 11.86 13.62
N LEU A 106 -3.81 11.22 14.17
CA LEU A 106 -4.93 10.73 13.38
C LEU A 106 -5.68 11.94 12.82
N ILE A 107 -5.24 12.45 11.67
CA ILE A 107 -6.05 13.38 10.90
C ILE A 107 -7.05 12.54 10.11
N ILE A 108 -8.13 12.15 10.81
CA ILE A 108 -9.23 11.36 10.25
C ILE A 108 -9.79 12.13 9.04
N GLY A 109 -9.75 11.49 7.86
CA GLY A 109 -10.33 12.01 6.63
C GLY A 109 -9.37 12.63 5.60
N ILE A 110 -8.06 12.68 5.86
CA ILE A 110 -7.06 13.22 4.90
C ILE A 110 -6.08 12.15 4.40
N LEU A 111 -5.93 11.04 5.12
CA LEU A 111 -5.01 9.98 4.74
C LEU A 111 -5.40 9.36 3.39
N SER A 112 -4.51 9.49 2.40
CA SER A 112 -4.57 8.75 1.13
C SER A 112 -3.36 7.83 1.01
N HIS A 113 -3.31 7.02 -0.04
CA HIS A 113 -2.27 6.03 -0.19
C HIS A 113 -1.23 6.50 -1.21
N PRO A 114 0.08 6.57 -0.85
CA PRO A 114 1.18 7.07 -1.70
C PRO A 114 1.61 6.09 -2.82
N VAL A 115 0.63 5.38 -3.38
CA VAL A 115 0.81 4.33 -4.41
C VAL A 115 -0.05 4.59 -5.63
N VAL A 116 -1.14 5.33 -5.48
CA VAL A 116 -2.18 5.37 -6.49
C VAL A 116 -2.21 6.73 -7.13
N VAL A 117 -1.70 6.77 -8.36
CA VAL A 117 -2.05 7.83 -9.31
C VAL A 117 -3.57 7.87 -9.37
N ALA A 118 -4.21 8.91 -8.81
CA ALA A 118 -5.66 9.06 -8.82
C ALA A 118 -6.25 8.88 -10.24
N VAL A 119 -5.45 9.23 -11.26
CA VAL A 119 -5.75 9.06 -12.68
C VAL A 119 -6.00 7.60 -13.07
N VAL A 120 -5.26 6.62 -12.53
CA VAL A 120 -5.43 5.20 -12.90
C VAL A 120 -6.79 4.69 -12.44
N VAL A 121 -7.23 5.05 -11.23
CA VAL A 121 -8.57 4.68 -10.72
C VAL A 121 -9.67 5.33 -11.55
N VAL A 122 -9.52 6.62 -11.88
CA VAL A 122 -10.49 7.35 -12.71
C VAL A 122 -10.56 6.76 -14.11
N VAL A 123 -9.42 6.44 -14.74
CA VAL A 123 -9.38 5.86 -16.09
C VAL A 123 -10.05 4.48 -16.09
N VAL A 124 -9.73 3.61 -15.12
CA VAL A 124 -10.37 2.29 -15.01
C VAL A 124 -11.88 2.43 -14.81
N ALA A 125 -12.33 3.32 -13.91
CA ALA A 125 -13.75 3.57 -13.67
C ALA A 125 -14.45 4.09 -14.94
N VAL A 126 -13.87 5.06 -15.64
CA VAL A 126 -14.42 5.63 -16.88
C VAL A 126 -14.50 4.56 -17.97
N VAL A 127 -13.44 3.76 -18.16
CA VAL A 127 -13.42 2.67 -19.16
C VAL A 127 -14.50 1.64 -18.85
N VAL A 128 -14.65 1.22 -17.59
CA VAL A 128 -15.68 0.27 -17.19
C VAL A 128 -17.07 0.85 -17.46
N VAL A 129 -17.33 2.10 -17.09
CA VAL A 129 -18.63 2.76 -17.34
C VAL A 129 -18.91 2.85 -18.84
N VAL A 130 -17.95 3.31 -19.65
CA VAL A 130 -18.11 3.42 -21.11
C VAL A 130 -18.39 2.05 -21.72
N VAL A 131 -17.64 1.01 -21.35
CA VAL A 131 -17.84 -0.35 -21.86
C VAL A 131 -19.23 -0.86 -21.47
N VAL A 132 -19.65 -0.69 -20.21
CA VAL A 132 -20.99 -1.12 -19.76
C VAL A 132 -22.08 -0.38 -20.53
N VAL A 133 -21.98 0.95 -20.67
CA VAL A 133 -22.96 1.74 -21.42
C VAL A 133 -23.02 1.30 -22.88
N VAL A 134 -21.88 1.11 -23.54
CA VAL A 134 -21.81 0.65 -24.93
C VAL A 134 -22.44 -0.74 -25.06
N VAL A 135 -22.13 -1.68 -24.17
CA VAL A 135 -22.71 -3.02 -24.18
C VAL A 135 -24.22 -2.97 -23.97
N VAL A 136 -24.71 -2.19 -23.01
CA VAL A 136 -26.15 -2.03 -22.75
C VAL A 136 -26.85 -1.44 -23.97
N VAL A 137 -26.31 -0.37 -24.56
CA VAL A 137 -26.87 0.26 -25.76
C VAL A 137 -26.92 -0.73 -26.92
N VAL A 138 -25.83 -1.46 -27.18
CA VAL A 138 -25.78 -2.47 -28.25
C VAL A 138 -26.80 -3.58 -28.02
N VAL A 139 -26.90 -4.10 -26.79
CA VAL A 139 -27.87 -5.14 -26.45
C VAL A 139 -29.30 -4.62 -26.63
N VAL A 140 -29.62 -3.43 -26.13
CA VAL A 140 -30.94 -2.82 -26.28
C VAL A 140 -31.28 -2.62 -27.76
N VAL A 141 -30.36 -2.06 -28.56
CA VAL A 141 -30.57 -1.86 -30.00
C VAL A 141 -30.80 -3.19 -30.71
N VAL A 142 -29.97 -4.22 -30.44
CA VAL A 142 -30.12 -5.54 -31.06
C VAL A 142 -31.44 -6.21 -30.66
N VAL A 143 -31.85 -6.11 -29.41
CA VAL A 143 -33.11 -6.67 -28.92
C VAL A 143 -34.30 -5.93 -29.52
N VAL A 144 -34.30 -4.60 -29.51
CA VAL A 144 -35.38 -3.79 -30.09
C VAL A 144 -35.50 -4.04 -31.58
N VAL A 145 -34.40 -4.07 -32.33
CA VAL A 145 -34.41 -4.36 -33.77
C VAL A 145 -34.93 -5.78 -34.05
N LYS A 146 -34.59 -6.78 -33.23
CA LYS A 146 -35.12 -8.15 -33.37
C LYS A 146 -36.59 -8.32 -32.97
N VAL A 147 -37.15 -7.39 -32.19
CA VAL A 147 -38.55 -7.42 -31.75
C VAL A 147 -39.45 -6.64 -32.71
N VAL A 148 -38.89 -5.65 -33.43
CA VAL A 148 -39.62 -4.75 -34.34
C VAL A 148 -39.58 -5.24 -35.81
N VAL A 149 -38.67 -6.16 -36.16
CA VAL A 149 -38.57 -6.81 -37.48
C VAL A 149 -39.03 -8.26 -37.38
#